data_AF-A0A1V4HY17-F1
#
_entry.id   AF-A0A1V4HY17-F1
#
_cell.length_a   1.000
_cell.length_b   1.000
_cell.length_c   1.000
_cell.angle_alpha   90.00
_cell.angle_beta   90.00
_cell.angle_gamma   90.00
#
_symmetry.space_group_name_H-M   'P 1'
#
loop_
_entity.id
_entity.type
_entity.pdbx_description
1 polymer ?
#
loop_
_entity_poly.entity_id
_entity_poly.type
_entity_poly.pdbx_seq_one_letter_code
_entity_poly.pdbx_strand_id
1 'polypeptide(L)'
;MGYAYEIDEHFVHFYGRDSGLWVISSGLTTTEGKSGTIADWITATFGATDVVAGAREVGETVAGVWRPGVFLYDDIRTALATTDSDRHEALQSMRLLLDRLDELFLYVEPGPASLSTYSHKTRELLILACTELENAWTRYMREADAAPAGKDFTTGDYVKLLAPLFLSEFQLTLKAFPGVAPSRPFHGWTAAQPTKSLPWYDGYNQTKHDRKTHFDKATLKNCIDAVAANLVMFSVRFSPYPLYNEGGTISSLFRQLFEIELKDCRRESFYVPLIKFPDNPNLNLIVIDSANQKMVQPWGVKPFSL
;
A
#
# COMPACT_ATOMS: atom_id res chain seq x y z
N MET A 1 10.27 -17.20 -4.42
CA MET A 1 9.61 -16.41 -5.48
C MET A 1 10.69 -15.61 -6.19
N GLY A 2 10.56 -15.38 -7.48
CA GLY A 2 11.56 -14.67 -8.28
C GLY A 2 10.91 -13.87 -9.40
N TYR A 3 11.60 -12.85 -9.88
CA TYR A 3 11.18 -12.04 -11.02
C TYR A 3 12.29 -12.06 -12.04
N ALA A 4 11.98 -12.49 -13.26
CA ALA A 4 12.95 -12.59 -14.32
C ALA A 4 12.50 -11.83 -15.57
N TYR A 5 13.45 -11.26 -16.28
CA TYR A 5 13.23 -10.61 -17.57
C TYR A 5 14.48 -10.71 -18.45
N GLU A 6 14.29 -10.34 -19.71
CA GLU A 6 15.34 -10.30 -20.71
C GLU A 6 15.75 -8.85 -20.99
N ILE A 7 17.05 -8.57 -21.05
CA ILE A 7 17.58 -7.28 -21.50
C ILE A 7 18.82 -7.49 -22.35
N ASP A 8 18.92 -6.84 -23.50
CA ASP A 8 20.06 -6.93 -24.42
C ASP A 8 20.49 -8.40 -24.66
N GLU A 9 21.70 -8.76 -24.21
CA GLU A 9 22.31 -10.09 -24.32
C GLU A 9 22.23 -10.90 -23.01
N HIS A 10 21.42 -10.48 -22.03
CA HIS A 10 21.32 -11.10 -20.70
C HIS A 10 19.91 -11.52 -20.28
N PHE A 11 19.85 -12.63 -19.56
CA PHE A 11 18.76 -12.93 -18.64
C PHE A 11 19.07 -12.32 -17.27
N VAL A 12 18.04 -11.76 -16.63
CA VAL A 12 18.13 -11.14 -15.30
C VAL A 12 17.08 -11.78 -14.40
N HIS A 13 17.45 -12.08 -13.17
CA HIS A 13 16.55 -12.59 -12.14
C HIS A 13 16.80 -11.89 -10.80
N PHE A 14 15.72 -11.40 -10.17
CA PHE A 14 15.74 -10.91 -8.79
C PHE A 14 15.06 -11.89 -7.85
N TYR A 15 15.66 -12.09 -6.67
CA TYR A 15 15.03 -12.87 -5.62
C TYR A 15 13.95 -12.06 -4.90
N GLY A 16 12.78 -12.70 -4.72
CA GLY A 16 11.67 -12.18 -3.94
C GLY A 16 11.50 -12.93 -2.61
N ARG A 17 11.21 -12.21 -1.53
CA ARG A 17 10.91 -12.78 -0.20
C ARG A 17 9.56 -12.28 0.31
N ASP A 18 8.76 -13.19 0.87
CA ASP A 18 7.60 -12.84 1.67
C ASP A 18 8.04 -12.47 3.09
N SER A 19 7.70 -11.24 3.49
CA SER A 19 7.91 -10.71 4.84
C SER A 19 6.78 -9.76 5.20
N GLY A 20 5.54 -10.10 4.81
CA GLY A 20 4.34 -9.28 5.01
C GLY A 20 4.14 -8.25 3.90
N LEU A 21 5.10 -7.35 3.67
CA LEU A 21 5.03 -6.34 2.61
C LEU A 21 5.76 -6.73 1.32
N TRP A 22 6.34 -7.93 1.29
CA TRP A 22 7.17 -8.47 0.20
C TRP A 22 8.42 -7.64 -0.10
N VAL A 23 9.51 -8.32 -0.46
CA VAL A 23 10.77 -7.68 -0.86
C VAL A 23 11.22 -8.25 -2.19
N ILE A 24 11.63 -7.38 -3.13
CA ILE A 24 12.37 -7.73 -4.34
C ILE A 24 13.79 -7.22 -4.14
N SER A 25 14.76 -8.14 -4.07
CA SER A 25 16.11 -7.83 -3.64
C SER A 25 17.01 -7.48 -4.83
N SER A 26 17.23 -6.20 -5.06
CA SER A 26 18.25 -5.73 -6.02
C SER A 26 19.68 -6.07 -5.57
N GLY A 27 19.90 -6.27 -4.27
CA GLY A 27 21.16 -6.78 -3.73
C GLY A 27 21.44 -8.26 -4.02
N LEU A 28 20.44 -8.99 -4.50
CA LEU A 28 20.56 -10.40 -4.92
C LEU A 28 20.01 -10.54 -6.34
N THR A 29 20.81 -10.10 -7.32
CA THR A 29 20.48 -10.17 -8.74
C THR A 29 21.31 -11.27 -9.40
N THR A 30 20.66 -12.22 -10.06
CA THR A 30 21.34 -13.24 -10.87
C THR A 30 21.29 -12.86 -12.33
N THR A 31 22.41 -12.96 -13.03
CA THR A 31 22.51 -12.60 -14.46
C THR A 31 23.28 -13.68 -15.21
N GLU A 32 22.87 -13.96 -16.44
CA GLU A 32 23.57 -14.87 -17.35
C GLU A 32 23.40 -14.40 -18.79
N GLY A 33 24.38 -14.64 -19.65
CA GLY A 33 24.25 -14.38 -21.08
C GLY A 33 23.12 -15.23 -21.70
N LYS A 34 22.34 -14.63 -22.59
CA LYS A 34 21.19 -15.30 -23.21
C LYS A 34 21.64 -16.50 -24.04
N SER A 35 21.05 -17.64 -23.74
CA SER A 35 21.11 -18.84 -24.56
C SER A 35 19.79 -19.58 -24.43
N GLY A 36 19.01 -19.64 -25.51
CA GLY A 36 17.65 -20.21 -25.49
C GLY A 36 16.60 -19.21 -25.03
N THR A 37 15.57 -19.68 -24.33
CA THR A 37 14.46 -18.83 -23.85
C THR A 37 14.58 -18.56 -22.35
N ILE A 38 14.03 -17.43 -21.89
CA ILE A 38 13.98 -17.13 -20.45
C ILE A 38 13.22 -18.20 -19.65
N ALA A 39 12.19 -18.82 -20.23
CA ALA A 39 11.39 -19.85 -19.57
C ALA A 39 12.21 -21.11 -19.28
N ASP A 40 13.04 -21.54 -20.25
CA ASP A 40 13.95 -22.66 -20.07
C ASP A 40 15.03 -22.31 -19.03
N TRP A 41 15.57 -21.10 -19.10
CA TRP A 41 16.60 -20.61 -18.17
C TRP A 41 16.10 -20.60 -16.73
N ILE A 42 14.95 -19.99 -16.44
CA ILE A 42 14.45 -19.93 -15.06
C ILE A 42 14.08 -21.30 -14.50
N THR A 43 13.62 -22.21 -15.36
CA THR A 43 13.28 -23.58 -14.97
C THR A 43 14.55 -24.37 -14.65
N ALA A 44 15.55 -24.32 -15.53
CA ALA A 44 16.81 -25.05 -15.36
C ALA A 44 17.65 -24.51 -14.20
N THR A 45 17.73 -23.18 -14.05
CA THR A 45 18.63 -22.52 -13.09
C THR A 45 18.02 -22.42 -11.69
N PHE A 46 16.72 -22.12 -11.59
CA PHE A 46 16.06 -21.86 -10.30
C PHE A 46 14.97 -22.88 -9.94
N GLY A 47 14.69 -23.86 -10.80
CA GLY A 47 13.59 -24.80 -10.59
C GLY A 47 12.23 -24.11 -10.59
N ALA A 48 12.09 -23.03 -11.36
CA ALA A 48 10.86 -22.23 -11.38
C ALA A 48 9.65 -23.09 -11.77
N THR A 49 8.59 -22.98 -10.97
CA THR A 49 7.27 -23.57 -11.20
C THR A 49 6.23 -22.45 -11.10
N ASP A 50 5.05 -22.64 -11.70
CA ASP A 50 3.95 -21.65 -11.70
C ASP A 50 4.34 -20.27 -12.28
N VAL A 51 5.04 -20.28 -13.42
CA VAL A 51 5.48 -19.06 -14.11
C VAL A 51 4.27 -18.32 -14.68
N VAL A 52 4.12 -17.05 -14.28
CA VAL A 52 3.09 -16.14 -14.78
C VAL A 52 3.75 -14.88 -15.34
N ALA A 53 3.11 -14.28 -16.35
CA ALA A 53 3.57 -13.02 -16.90
C ALA A 53 3.35 -11.88 -15.89
N GLY A 54 4.32 -10.96 -15.80
CA GLY A 54 4.15 -9.71 -15.06
C GLY A 54 3.07 -8.84 -15.71
N ALA A 55 2.34 -8.07 -14.90
CA ALA A 55 1.31 -7.13 -15.34
C ALA A 55 1.87 -5.72 -15.64
N ARG A 56 3.18 -5.52 -15.45
CA ARG A 56 3.88 -4.23 -15.60
C ARG A 56 5.19 -4.44 -16.34
N GLU A 57 5.57 -3.42 -17.10
CA GLU A 57 6.89 -3.34 -17.71
C GLU A 57 7.98 -3.18 -16.65
N VAL A 58 9.16 -3.73 -16.94
CA VAL A 58 10.33 -3.63 -16.06
C VAL A 58 10.86 -2.19 -16.07
N GLY A 59 11.21 -1.68 -14.90
CA GLY A 59 11.67 -0.30 -14.72
C GLY A 59 10.55 0.74 -14.73
N GLU A 60 9.28 0.33 -14.78
CA GLU A 60 8.14 1.25 -14.73
C GLU A 60 7.36 1.19 -13.42
N THR A 61 6.87 2.35 -12.99
CA THR A 61 6.02 2.53 -11.81
C THR A 61 4.79 3.36 -12.16
N VAL A 62 3.81 3.42 -11.26
CA VAL A 62 2.65 4.31 -11.38
C VAL A 62 2.74 5.41 -10.32
N ALA A 63 2.58 6.65 -10.76
CA ALA A 63 2.58 7.83 -9.88
C ALA A 63 1.61 7.64 -8.73
N GLY A 64 2.10 7.83 -7.50
CA GLY A 64 1.31 7.72 -6.28
C GLY A 64 0.77 6.32 -5.99
N VAL A 65 1.25 5.24 -6.62
CA VAL A 65 0.79 3.87 -6.30
C VAL A 65 1.97 2.99 -5.94
N TRP A 66 2.18 2.78 -4.65
CA TRP A 66 3.20 1.90 -4.13
C TRP A 66 2.82 0.44 -4.35
N ARG A 67 3.80 -0.32 -4.84
CA ARG A 67 3.81 -1.77 -4.87
C ARG A 67 5.20 -2.24 -4.44
N PRO A 68 5.33 -3.48 -3.94
CA PRO A 68 6.63 -4.07 -3.66
C PRO A 68 7.54 -3.98 -4.90
N GLY A 69 8.82 -3.70 -4.69
CA GLY A 69 9.78 -3.39 -5.76
C GLY A 69 10.50 -2.07 -5.52
N VAL A 70 9.80 -1.10 -4.91
CA VAL A 70 10.32 0.21 -4.55
C VAL A 70 10.60 0.24 -3.05
N PHE A 71 11.88 0.12 -2.66
CA PHE A 71 12.30 -0.03 -1.25
C PHE A 71 13.27 1.04 -0.75
N LEU A 72 14.17 1.54 -1.61
CA LEU A 72 15.14 2.54 -1.18
C LEU A 72 14.47 3.90 -1.04
N TYR A 73 14.77 4.62 0.04
CA TYR A 73 14.11 5.87 0.40
C TYR A 73 14.18 6.94 -0.71
N ASP A 74 15.36 7.15 -1.30
CA ASP A 74 15.56 8.12 -2.38
C ASP A 74 14.78 7.73 -3.65
N ASP A 75 14.60 6.42 -3.87
CA ASP A 75 13.84 5.88 -4.99
C ASP A 75 12.34 6.03 -4.78
N ILE A 76 11.82 5.94 -3.54
CA ILE A 76 10.37 6.04 -3.28
C ILE A 76 9.80 7.36 -3.79
N ARG A 77 10.47 8.48 -3.48
CA ARG A 77 9.99 9.82 -3.89
C ARG A 77 9.90 9.93 -5.40
N THR A 78 10.94 9.48 -6.10
CA THR A 78 11.04 9.57 -7.56
C THR A 78 10.12 8.55 -8.25
N ALA A 79 10.16 7.29 -7.84
CA ALA A 79 9.33 6.19 -8.33
C ALA A 79 7.82 6.46 -8.21
N LEU A 80 7.39 7.15 -7.15
CA LEU A 80 5.99 7.46 -6.92
C LEU A 80 5.61 8.87 -7.37
N ALA A 81 6.54 9.65 -7.94
CA ALA A 81 6.33 11.06 -8.32
C ALA A 81 5.65 11.89 -7.21
N THR A 82 6.15 11.75 -5.98
CA THR A 82 5.64 12.48 -4.80
C THR A 82 6.60 13.58 -4.37
N THR A 83 6.12 14.50 -3.53
CA THR A 83 6.93 15.57 -2.94
C THR A 83 7.11 15.35 -1.44
N ASP A 84 8.18 15.89 -0.86
CA ASP A 84 8.37 15.87 0.58
C ASP A 84 7.34 16.72 1.33
N SER A 85 6.84 17.80 0.69
CA SER A 85 5.79 18.65 1.26
C SER A 85 4.50 17.87 1.46
N ASP A 86 4.00 17.24 0.39
CA ASP A 86 2.77 16.44 0.42
C ASP A 86 2.87 15.30 1.43
N ARG A 87 4.05 14.66 1.50
CA ARG A 87 4.30 13.57 2.44
C ARG A 87 4.32 14.08 3.89
N HIS A 88 4.95 15.24 4.13
CA HIS A 88 4.97 15.85 5.45
C HIS A 88 3.57 16.20 5.93
N GLU A 89 2.75 16.83 5.08
CA GLU A 89 1.35 17.13 5.39
C GLU A 89 0.56 15.86 5.72
N ALA A 90 0.69 14.82 4.91
CA ALA A 90 0.03 13.54 5.14
C ALA A 90 0.49 12.87 6.45
N LEU A 91 1.78 12.94 6.78
CA LEU A 91 2.30 12.45 8.06
C LEU A 91 1.71 13.23 9.25
N GLN A 92 1.52 14.55 9.16
CA GLN A 92 0.88 15.31 10.23
C GLN A 92 -0.59 14.92 10.43
N SER A 93 -1.35 14.75 9.34
CA SER A 93 -2.72 14.21 9.43
C SER A 93 -2.72 12.81 10.08
N MET A 94 -1.82 11.92 9.66
CA MET A 94 -1.73 10.56 10.23
C MET A 94 -1.37 10.59 11.72
N ARG A 95 -0.47 11.49 12.12
CA ARG A 95 -0.13 11.68 13.53
C ARG A 95 -1.37 11.99 14.36
N LEU A 96 -2.17 12.96 13.91
CA LEU A 96 -3.38 13.36 14.62
C LEU A 96 -4.36 12.18 14.77
N LEU A 97 -4.54 11.37 13.73
CA LEU A 97 -5.41 10.20 13.79
C LEU A 97 -4.88 9.14 14.76
N LEU A 98 -3.58 8.86 14.73
CA LEU A 98 -2.95 7.87 15.61
C LEU A 98 -2.96 8.32 17.06
N ASP A 99 -2.61 9.58 17.35
CA ASP A 99 -2.60 10.13 18.71
C ASP A 99 -4.01 10.07 19.33
N ARG A 100 -5.05 10.38 18.54
CA ARG A 100 -6.45 10.31 19.00
C ARG A 100 -6.93 8.88 19.22
N LEU A 101 -6.47 7.94 18.40
CA LEU A 101 -6.80 6.54 18.59
C LEU A 101 -6.11 5.97 19.83
N ASP A 102 -4.84 6.29 20.04
CA ASP A 102 -4.08 5.89 21.22
C ASP A 102 -4.68 6.47 22.51
N GLU A 103 -5.10 7.74 22.47
CA GLU A 103 -5.84 8.38 23.57
C GLU A 103 -7.13 7.60 23.93
N LEU A 104 -7.88 7.11 22.93
CA LEU A 104 -9.07 6.29 23.18
C LEU A 104 -8.73 4.96 23.87
N PHE A 105 -7.59 4.35 23.53
CA PHE A 105 -7.15 3.09 24.12
C PHE A 105 -6.80 3.21 25.61
N LEU A 106 -6.49 4.41 26.09
CA LEU A 106 -6.31 4.67 27.53
C LEU A 106 -7.61 4.50 28.34
N TYR A 107 -8.77 4.66 27.70
CA TYR A 107 -10.08 4.60 28.35
C TYR A 107 -10.87 3.34 27.99
N VAL A 108 -10.65 2.80 26.79
CA VAL A 108 -11.35 1.63 26.27
C VAL A 108 -10.32 0.66 25.71
N GLU A 109 -10.01 -0.38 26.49
CA GLU A 109 -9.13 -1.48 26.09
C GLU A 109 -9.68 -2.15 24.81
N PRO A 110 -8.97 -2.17 23.68
CA PRO A 110 -9.40 -2.87 22.47
C PRO A 110 -9.55 -4.38 22.67
N GLY A 111 -10.77 -4.89 22.46
CA GLY A 111 -11.06 -6.31 22.53
C GLY A 111 -12.48 -6.64 22.08
N PRO A 112 -12.82 -7.92 21.88
CA PRO A 112 -14.11 -8.31 21.31
C PRO A 112 -15.33 -7.71 22.03
N ALA A 113 -15.27 -7.59 23.36
CA ALA A 113 -16.35 -7.03 24.17
C ALA A 113 -16.45 -5.50 24.12
N SER A 114 -15.37 -4.80 23.79
CA SER A 114 -15.29 -3.34 23.83
C SER A 114 -15.34 -2.69 22.44
N LEU A 115 -15.16 -3.46 21.37
CA LEU A 115 -15.18 -2.96 19.99
C LEU A 115 -16.49 -2.25 19.60
N SER A 116 -17.62 -2.62 20.20
CA SER A 116 -18.92 -1.96 20.03
C SER A 116 -19.10 -0.70 20.87
N THR A 117 -18.14 -0.34 21.72
CA THR A 117 -18.21 0.87 22.57
C THR A 117 -18.24 2.10 21.69
N TYR A 118 -19.17 3.01 21.98
CA TYR A 118 -19.31 4.29 21.28
C TYR A 118 -19.39 5.42 22.31
N SER A 119 -18.90 6.59 21.91
CA SER A 119 -18.85 7.80 22.73
C SER A 119 -18.77 9.03 21.82
N HIS A 120 -18.78 10.22 22.44
CA HIS A 120 -18.55 11.44 21.67
C HIS A 120 -17.13 11.49 21.10
N LYS A 121 -16.16 10.87 21.78
CA LYS A 121 -14.77 10.82 21.35
C LYS A 121 -14.53 9.85 20.20
N THR A 122 -15.17 8.68 20.21
CA THR A 122 -15.13 7.80 19.05
C THR A 122 -15.83 8.44 17.84
N ARG A 123 -16.94 9.16 18.03
CA ARG A 123 -17.59 9.91 16.92
C ARG A 123 -16.70 11.01 16.36
N GLU A 124 -16.04 11.77 17.22
CA GLU A 124 -15.10 12.84 16.84
C GLU A 124 -13.98 12.27 15.94
N LEU A 125 -13.34 11.18 16.38
CA LEU A 125 -12.30 10.49 15.60
C LEU A 125 -12.85 9.89 14.30
N LEU A 126 -14.01 9.23 14.34
CA LEU A 126 -14.59 8.61 13.14
C LEU A 126 -14.87 9.64 12.04
N ILE A 127 -15.41 10.82 12.40
CA ILE A 127 -15.65 11.90 11.45
C ILE A 127 -14.35 12.44 10.89
N LEU A 128 -13.36 12.68 11.76
CA LEU A 128 -12.06 13.18 11.34
C LEU A 128 -11.38 12.22 10.36
N ALA A 129 -11.29 10.93 10.72
CA ALA A 129 -10.67 9.90 9.89
C ALA A 129 -11.38 9.73 8.54
N CYS A 130 -12.72 9.71 8.51
CA CYS A 130 -13.44 9.57 7.24
C CYS A 130 -13.33 10.83 6.37
N THR A 131 -13.19 12.02 6.96
CA THR A 131 -12.97 13.26 6.20
C THR A 131 -11.59 13.27 5.54
N GLU A 132 -10.54 12.88 6.27
CA GLU A 132 -9.19 12.73 5.70
C GLU A 132 -9.17 11.68 4.58
N LEU A 133 -9.94 10.61 4.74
CA LEU A 133 -10.06 9.59 3.70
C LEU A 133 -10.78 10.08 2.45
N GLU A 134 -11.89 10.83 2.60
CA GLU A 134 -12.59 11.46 1.48
C GLU A 134 -11.68 12.42 0.70
N ASN A 135 -10.81 13.16 1.39
CA ASN A 135 -9.79 14.01 0.77
C ASN A 135 -8.79 13.17 -0.03
N ALA A 136 -8.31 12.06 0.52
CA ALA A 136 -7.38 11.16 -0.16
C ALA A 136 -8.02 10.55 -1.43
N TRP A 137 -9.25 10.05 -1.34
CA TRP A 137 -9.98 9.53 -2.51
C TRP A 137 -10.24 10.61 -3.56
N THR A 138 -10.71 11.79 -3.15
CA THR A 138 -10.94 12.93 -4.05
C THR A 138 -9.68 13.27 -4.82
N ARG A 139 -8.52 13.27 -4.16
CA ARG A 139 -7.25 13.51 -4.82
C ARG A 139 -7.00 12.48 -5.92
N TYR A 140 -7.06 11.17 -5.63
CA TYR A 140 -6.82 10.16 -6.66
C TYR A 140 -7.81 10.22 -7.82
N MET A 141 -9.07 10.54 -7.56
CA MET A 141 -10.04 10.75 -8.64
C MET A 141 -9.60 11.90 -9.56
N ARG A 142 -9.11 13.01 -8.99
CA ARG A 142 -8.59 14.14 -9.78
C ARG A 142 -7.31 13.80 -10.52
N GLU A 143 -6.43 12.99 -9.92
CA GLU A 143 -5.19 12.54 -10.59
C GLU A 143 -5.43 11.60 -11.76
N ALA A 144 -6.54 10.88 -11.74
CA ALA A 144 -7.00 10.08 -12.88
C ALA A 144 -7.81 10.90 -13.90
N ASP A 145 -7.80 12.23 -13.81
CA ASP A 145 -8.61 13.15 -14.61
C ASP A 145 -10.11 12.79 -14.63
N ALA A 146 -10.60 12.15 -13.56
CA ALA A 146 -12.00 11.78 -13.45
C ALA A 146 -12.85 13.01 -13.09
N ALA A 147 -14.06 13.06 -13.62
CA ALA A 147 -15.07 14.04 -13.25
C ALA A 147 -16.21 13.37 -12.47
N PRO A 148 -16.74 13.99 -11.41
CA PRO A 148 -17.95 13.51 -10.78
C PRO A 148 -19.13 13.65 -11.75
N ALA A 149 -20.09 12.71 -11.68
CA ALA A 149 -21.33 12.84 -12.45
C ALA A 149 -22.23 13.98 -11.92
N GLY A 150 -22.08 14.34 -10.65
CA GLY A 150 -22.79 15.43 -9.98
C GLY A 150 -21.87 16.55 -9.54
N LYS A 151 -22.26 17.26 -8.48
CA LYS A 151 -21.47 18.37 -7.92
C LYS A 151 -20.14 17.88 -7.31
N ASP A 152 -20.21 16.79 -6.56
CA ASP A 152 -19.10 16.24 -5.79
C ASP A 152 -18.97 14.74 -6.09
N PHE A 153 -17.78 14.17 -5.88
CA PHE A 153 -17.58 12.73 -6.00
C PHE A 153 -18.37 11.99 -4.93
N THR A 154 -18.87 10.82 -5.30
CA THR A 154 -19.63 9.95 -4.41
C THR A 154 -18.86 8.68 -4.12
N THR A 155 -19.32 7.87 -3.16
CA THR A 155 -18.75 6.52 -2.96
C THR A 155 -18.86 5.63 -4.20
N GLY A 156 -19.86 5.85 -5.04
CA GLY A 156 -19.98 5.16 -6.33
C GLY A 156 -18.86 5.51 -7.32
N ASP A 157 -18.21 6.67 -7.13
CA ASP A 157 -17.01 7.05 -7.85
C ASP A 157 -15.77 6.48 -7.17
N TYR A 158 -15.65 6.67 -5.86
CA TYR A 158 -14.47 6.24 -5.10
C TYR A 158 -14.22 4.73 -5.14
N VAL A 159 -15.27 3.91 -5.25
CA VAL A 159 -15.11 2.45 -5.36
C VAL A 159 -14.30 2.02 -6.59
N LYS A 160 -14.23 2.85 -7.64
CA LYS A 160 -13.40 2.62 -8.82
C LYS A 160 -11.90 2.61 -8.48
N LEU A 161 -11.50 3.23 -7.37
CA LEU A 161 -10.11 3.24 -6.88
C LEU A 161 -9.65 1.89 -6.31
N LEU A 162 -10.58 1.00 -5.95
CA LEU A 162 -10.28 -0.27 -5.29
C LEU A 162 -9.24 -1.11 -6.05
N ALA A 163 -9.47 -1.32 -7.34
CA ALA A 163 -8.62 -2.15 -8.19
C ALA A 163 -7.28 -1.49 -8.56
N PRO A 164 -7.22 -0.24 -9.07
CA PRO A 164 -5.97 0.38 -9.48
C PRO A 164 -5.07 0.76 -8.31
N LEU A 165 -5.62 0.97 -7.10
CA LEU A 165 -4.84 1.20 -5.88
C LEU A 165 -4.59 -0.06 -5.05
N PHE A 166 -5.08 -1.23 -5.50
CA PHE A 166 -4.89 -2.52 -4.83
C PHE A 166 -5.38 -2.54 -3.37
N LEU A 167 -6.42 -1.76 -3.05
CA LEU A 167 -6.80 -1.47 -1.66
C LEU A 167 -7.22 -2.69 -0.86
N SER A 168 -7.84 -3.69 -1.51
CA SER A 168 -8.31 -4.93 -0.87
C SER A 168 -7.18 -5.83 -0.37
N GLU A 169 -5.95 -5.61 -0.85
CA GLU A 169 -4.78 -6.44 -0.51
C GLU A 169 -4.18 -6.05 0.84
N PHE A 170 -4.45 -4.85 1.35
CA PHE A 170 -3.87 -4.39 2.60
C PHE A 170 -4.61 -4.95 3.83
N GLN A 171 -3.82 -5.42 4.79
CA GLN A 171 -4.26 -5.84 6.11
C GLN A 171 -3.44 -5.12 7.19
N LEU A 172 -4.12 -4.69 8.25
CA LEU A 172 -3.50 -4.09 9.42
C LEU A 172 -3.84 -4.89 10.67
N THR A 173 -2.82 -5.27 11.43
CA THR A 173 -2.96 -5.95 12.72
C THR A 173 -2.66 -4.98 13.84
N LEU A 174 -3.51 -4.96 14.87
CA LEU A 174 -3.28 -4.17 16.07
C LEU A 174 -2.39 -4.96 17.05
N LYS A 175 -1.07 -4.77 16.96
CA LYS A 175 -0.05 -5.64 17.57
C LYS A 175 -0.18 -5.80 19.07
N ALA A 176 -0.52 -4.71 19.77
CA ALA A 176 -0.64 -4.70 21.22
C ALA A 176 -1.90 -5.43 21.72
N PHE A 177 -2.86 -5.73 20.83
CA PHE A 177 -4.18 -6.26 21.21
C PHE A 177 -4.54 -7.48 20.36
N PRO A 178 -3.91 -8.65 20.61
CA PRO A 178 -4.08 -9.85 19.79
C PRO A 178 -5.51 -10.43 19.80
N GLY A 179 -6.36 -10.01 20.76
CA GLY A 179 -7.78 -10.35 20.78
C GLY A 179 -8.63 -9.60 19.75
N VAL A 180 -8.08 -8.58 19.09
CA VAL A 180 -8.72 -7.83 18.02
C VAL A 180 -8.32 -8.44 16.67
N ALA A 181 -9.31 -8.86 15.89
CA ALA A 181 -9.06 -9.40 14.55
C ALA A 181 -8.39 -8.35 13.64
N PRO A 182 -7.49 -8.74 12.72
CA PRO A 182 -6.90 -7.83 11.75
C PRO A 182 -7.96 -7.08 10.93
N SER A 183 -7.69 -5.80 10.64
CA SER A 183 -8.53 -4.96 9.80
C SER A 183 -8.06 -5.03 8.35
N ARG A 184 -8.98 -5.38 7.45
CA ARG A 184 -8.81 -5.20 6.00
C ARG A 184 -9.83 -4.15 5.54
N PRO A 185 -9.54 -2.85 5.68
CA PRO A 185 -10.56 -1.80 5.67
C PRO A 185 -11.34 -1.70 4.35
N PHE A 186 -10.73 -2.09 3.23
CA PHE A 186 -11.34 -2.07 1.90
C PHE A 186 -11.68 -3.46 1.36
N HIS A 187 -11.46 -4.52 2.14
CA HIS A 187 -11.82 -5.87 1.74
C HIS A 187 -13.35 -6.02 1.69
N GLY A 188 -13.88 -6.42 0.54
CA GLY A 188 -15.32 -6.55 0.31
C GLY A 188 -16.01 -5.24 -0.10
N TRP A 189 -15.27 -4.16 -0.39
CA TRP A 189 -15.85 -2.95 -0.98
C TRP A 189 -16.38 -3.24 -2.39
N THR A 190 -17.63 -2.89 -2.70
CA THR A 190 -18.25 -3.23 -3.99
C THR A 190 -19.04 -2.08 -4.60
N ALA A 191 -19.06 -2.02 -5.94
CA ALA A 191 -19.84 -1.03 -6.68
C ALA A 191 -21.36 -1.19 -6.55
N ALA A 192 -21.84 -2.38 -6.17
CA ALA A 192 -23.26 -2.62 -5.95
C ALA A 192 -23.80 -1.89 -4.70
N GLN A 193 -22.97 -1.76 -3.66
CA GLN A 193 -23.33 -1.08 -2.42
C GLN A 193 -22.13 -0.28 -1.88
N PRO A 194 -21.66 0.76 -2.58
CA PRO A 194 -20.35 1.36 -2.35
C PRO A 194 -20.23 2.06 -0.98
N THR A 195 -21.33 2.48 -0.36
CA THR A 195 -21.32 2.95 1.03
C THR A 195 -21.45 1.78 2.01
N LYS A 196 -22.51 0.97 1.87
CA LYS A 196 -22.87 -0.08 2.85
C LYS A 196 -21.88 -1.24 2.92
N SER A 197 -21.13 -1.50 1.85
CA SER A 197 -20.08 -2.53 1.84
C SER A 197 -18.82 -2.12 2.61
N LEU A 198 -18.75 -0.88 3.11
CA LEU A 198 -17.75 -0.41 4.07
C LEU A 198 -18.46 -0.09 5.40
N PRO A 199 -18.59 -1.03 6.34
CA PRO A 199 -19.38 -0.83 7.56
C PRO A 199 -18.96 0.38 8.40
N TRP A 200 -17.66 0.67 8.45
CA TRP A 200 -17.11 1.82 9.17
C TRP A 200 -17.46 3.16 8.50
N TYR A 201 -17.47 3.20 7.17
CA TYR A 201 -17.85 4.39 6.40
C TYR A 201 -19.37 4.61 6.39
N ASP A 202 -20.15 3.52 6.31
CA ASP A 202 -21.60 3.57 6.47
C ASP A 202 -22.00 4.09 7.87
N GLY A 203 -21.33 3.60 8.92
CA GLY A 203 -21.51 4.12 10.29
C GLY A 203 -21.15 5.60 10.42
N TYR A 204 -20.07 6.04 9.77
CA TYR A 204 -19.74 7.47 9.66
C TYR A 204 -20.87 8.26 8.97
N ASN A 205 -21.34 7.84 7.81
CA ASN A 205 -22.40 8.56 7.09
C ASN A 205 -23.70 8.65 7.91
N GLN A 206 -24.10 7.56 8.57
CA GLN A 206 -25.27 7.56 9.43
C GLN A 206 -25.11 8.53 10.61
N THR A 207 -23.96 8.52 11.29
CA THR A 207 -23.69 9.42 12.44
C THR A 207 -23.51 10.90 12.05
N LYS A 208 -23.10 11.16 10.80
CA LYS A 208 -22.95 12.49 10.21
C LYS A 208 -24.32 13.11 9.90
N HIS A 209 -25.20 12.35 9.26
CA HIS A 209 -26.50 12.86 8.79
C HIS A 209 -27.62 12.75 9.82
N ASP A 210 -27.60 11.74 10.69
CA ASP A 210 -28.60 11.56 11.76
C ASP A 210 -27.98 11.04 13.06
N ARG A 211 -27.30 11.97 13.76
CA ARG A 211 -26.69 11.69 15.07
C ARG A 211 -27.71 11.20 16.10
N LYS A 212 -28.97 11.67 16.08
CA LYS A 212 -29.91 11.39 17.17
C LYS A 212 -30.27 9.92 17.23
N THR A 213 -30.34 9.26 16.08
CA THR A 213 -30.75 7.86 15.95
C THR A 213 -29.57 6.91 15.80
N HIS A 214 -28.45 7.35 15.21
CA HIS A 214 -27.32 6.48 14.87
C HIS A 214 -26.04 6.76 15.67
N PHE A 215 -26.12 7.43 16.81
CA PHE A 215 -24.93 7.70 17.64
C PHE A 215 -24.18 6.41 18.04
N ASP A 216 -24.90 5.30 18.18
CA ASP A 216 -24.38 3.96 18.45
C ASP A 216 -23.43 3.44 17.35
N LYS A 217 -23.53 3.96 16.12
CA LYS A 217 -22.64 3.56 15.01
C LYS A 217 -21.25 4.18 15.09
N ALA A 218 -21.02 5.12 16.00
CA ALA A 218 -19.69 5.67 16.24
C ALA A 218 -18.85 4.74 17.14
N THR A 219 -18.67 3.49 16.73
CA THR A 219 -18.00 2.48 17.56
C THR A 219 -16.48 2.58 17.51
N LEU A 220 -15.80 2.01 18.53
CA LEU A 220 -14.35 1.87 18.54
C LEU A 220 -13.85 1.07 17.33
N LYS A 221 -14.57 0.00 16.93
CA LYS A 221 -14.26 -0.77 15.71
C LYS A 221 -14.26 0.11 14.46
N ASN A 222 -15.28 0.95 14.30
CA ASN A 222 -15.36 1.84 13.14
C ASN A 222 -14.23 2.88 13.15
N CYS A 223 -13.78 3.34 14.32
CA CYS A 223 -12.60 4.20 14.43
C CYS A 223 -11.32 3.49 14.01
N ILE A 224 -11.09 2.28 14.53
CA ILE A 224 -9.90 1.47 14.19
C ILE A 224 -9.86 1.22 12.67
N ASP A 225 -10.98 0.81 12.06
CA ASP A 225 -11.03 0.57 10.62
C ASP A 225 -10.85 1.85 9.79
N ALA A 226 -11.41 2.98 10.22
CA ALA A 226 -11.25 4.26 9.51
C ALA A 226 -9.81 4.79 9.59
N VAL A 227 -9.14 4.64 10.75
CA VAL A 227 -7.70 4.97 10.88
C VAL A 227 -6.85 4.00 10.06
N ALA A 228 -7.18 2.70 10.07
CA ALA A 228 -6.52 1.71 9.24
C ALA A 228 -6.66 2.03 7.74
N ALA A 229 -7.85 2.45 7.29
CA ALA A 229 -8.10 2.88 5.91
C ALA A 229 -7.18 4.05 5.50
N ASN A 230 -6.98 5.01 6.41
CA ASN A 230 -6.07 6.13 6.19
C ASN A 230 -4.60 5.69 6.12
N LEU A 231 -4.16 4.77 6.99
CA LEU A 231 -2.82 4.18 6.93
C LEU A 231 -2.57 3.42 5.61
N VAL A 232 -3.60 2.74 5.08
CA VAL A 232 -3.54 2.12 3.75
C VAL A 232 -3.37 3.19 2.67
N MET A 233 -4.21 4.23 2.64
CA MET A 233 -4.09 5.29 1.63
C MET A 233 -2.73 6.00 1.70
N PHE A 234 -2.20 6.23 2.91
CA PHE A 234 -0.85 6.73 3.11
C PHE A 234 0.19 5.79 2.51
N SER A 235 0.10 4.49 2.82
CA SER A 235 1.06 3.48 2.36
C SER A 235 1.03 3.29 0.85
N VAL A 236 -0.15 3.34 0.23
CA VAL A 236 -0.31 3.34 -1.23
C VAL A 236 0.39 4.56 -1.81
N ARG A 237 0.20 5.74 -1.23
CA ARG A 237 0.74 6.96 -1.83
C ARG A 237 2.25 7.14 -1.63
N PHE A 238 2.75 6.85 -0.44
CA PHE A 238 4.08 7.26 0.01
C PHE A 238 4.96 6.08 0.41
N SER A 239 4.56 4.84 0.11
CA SER A 239 5.12 3.61 0.67
C SER A 239 4.83 3.46 2.17
N PRO A 240 4.75 2.22 2.70
CA PRO A 240 4.78 1.98 4.14
C PRO A 240 6.16 2.31 4.77
N TYR A 241 7.21 2.54 3.97
CA TYR A 241 8.57 2.77 4.47
C TYR A 241 8.69 3.88 5.54
N PRO A 242 8.09 5.08 5.38
CA PRO A 242 8.17 6.15 6.39
C PRO A 242 7.61 5.73 7.75
N LEU A 243 6.56 4.90 7.77
CA LEU A 243 5.92 4.44 9.00
C LEU A 243 6.83 3.51 9.83
N TYR A 244 7.74 2.78 9.17
CA TYR A 244 8.65 1.84 9.85
C TYR A 244 10.04 2.39 10.09
N ASN A 245 10.62 3.07 9.10
CA ASN A 245 12.06 3.30 9.05
C ASN A 245 12.47 4.72 9.44
N GLU A 246 11.54 5.68 9.39
CA GLU A 246 11.85 7.03 9.84
C GLU A 246 11.87 7.13 11.36
N GLY A 247 12.69 8.07 11.84
CA GLY A 247 12.69 8.48 13.23
C GLY A 247 11.49 9.39 13.52
N GLY A 248 11.03 9.39 14.77
CA GLY A 248 10.01 10.33 15.25
C GLY A 248 8.80 9.67 15.88
N THR A 249 7.90 10.51 16.40
CA THR A 249 6.74 10.08 17.17
C THR A 249 5.78 9.21 16.36
N ILE A 250 5.55 9.54 15.08
CA ILE A 250 4.60 8.82 14.22
C ILE A 250 5.05 7.39 13.99
N SER A 251 6.28 7.19 13.51
CA SER A 251 6.81 5.85 13.24
C SER A 251 6.95 5.04 14.54
N SER A 252 7.24 5.69 15.67
CA SER A 252 7.23 5.02 16.99
C SER A 252 5.83 4.54 17.37
N LEU A 253 4.83 5.41 17.29
CA LEU A 253 3.46 5.11 17.65
C LEU A 253 2.86 4.04 16.71
N PHE A 254 3.11 4.17 15.40
CA PHE A 254 2.72 3.16 14.42
C PHE A 254 3.34 1.80 14.74
N ARG A 255 4.66 1.69 14.96
CA ARG A 255 5.31 0.40 15.26
C ARG A 255 4.82 -0.26 16.56
N GLN A 256 4.38 0.56 17.52
CA GLN A 256 3.79 0.10 18.77
C GLN A 256 2.37 -0.46 18.54
N LEU A 257 1.53 0.25 17.79
CA LEU A 257 0.13 -0.08 17.63
C LEU A 257 -0.15 -1.05 16.49
N PHE A 258 0.50 -0.87 15.34
CA PHE A 258 0.13 -1.49 14.08
C PHE A 258 1.26 -2.28 13.42
N GLU A 259 0.84 -3.27 12.64
CA GLU A 259 1.62 -3.94 11.60
C GLU A 259 0.79 -3.93 10.32
N ILE A 260 1.43 -3.63 9.18
CA ILE A 260 0.82 -3.68 7.85
C ILE A 260 1.42 -4.80 7.01
N GLU A 261 0.57 -5.53 6.31
CA GLU A 261 0.95 -6.60 5.39
C GLU A 261 0.04 -6.63 4.14
N LEU A 262 0.52 -7.28 3.09
CA LEU A 262 -0.25 -7.57 1.88
C LEU A 262 -0.75 -9.01 1.93
N LYS A 263 -2.08 -9.20 1.90
CA LYS A 263 -2.77 -10.49 1.85
C LYS A 263 -3.42 -10.69 0.49
N ASP A 264 -3.37 -11.94 0.01
CA ASP A 264 -3.95 -12.36 -1.27
C ASP A 264 -3.53 -11.44 -2.43
N CYS A 265 -2.29 -10.93 -2.35
CA CYS A 265 -1.83 -9.89 -3.23
C CYS A 265 -1.43 -10.42 -4.61
N ARG A 266 -1.74 -9.63 -5.64
CA ARG A 266 -1.30 -9.88 -7.02
C ARG A 266 0.20 -9.62 -7.14
N ARG A 267 0.98 -10.70 -7.24
CA ARG A 267 2.45 -10.65 -7.33
C ARG A 267 2.91 -10.17 -8.69
N GLU A 268 2.10 -10.43 -9.72
CA GLU A 268 2.30 -9.94 -11.08
C GLU A 268 2.25 -8.41 -11.17
N SER A 269 1.71 -7.70 -10.17
CA SER A 269 1.65 -6.23 -10.16
C SER A 269 2.81 -5.55 -9.43
N PHE A 270 3.78 -6.32 -8.92
CA PHE A 270 4.95 -5.75 -8.24
C PHE A 270 5.88 -5.08 -9.25
N TYR A 271 6.62 -4.06 -8.81
CA TYR A 271 7.57 -3.33 -9.64
C TYR A 271 8.90 -4.08 -9.71
N VAL A 272 9.42 -4.28 -10.92
CA VAL A 272 10.70 -4.96 -11.14
C VAL A 272 11.73 -3.92 -11.61
N PRO A 273 12.88 -3.75 -10.93
CA PRO A 273 13.88 -2.76 -11.35
C PRO A 273 14.50 -3.12 -12.71
N LEU A 274 14.68 -2.13 -13.57
CA LEU A 274 15.49 -2.29 -14.78
C LEU A 274 16.96 -2.12 -14.42
N ILE A 275 17.85 -3.01 -14.87
CA ILE A 275 19.30 -2.84 -14.71
C ILE A 275 19.93 -2.50 -16.05
N LYS A 276 21.06 -1.79 -16.01
CA LYS A 276 21.93 -1.57 -17.17
C LYS A 276 23.31 -2.12 -16.86
N PHE A 277 23.84 -2.90 -17.79
CA PHE A 277 25.17 -3.45 -17.66
C PHE A 277 26.25 -2.45 -18.05
N PRO A 278 27.46 -2.54 -17.45
CA PRO A 278 28.64 -1.86 -17.97
C PRO A 278 29.07 -2.44 -19.32
N ASP A 279 29.98 -1.77 -20.02
CA ASP A 279 30.55 -2.27 -21.28
C ASP A 279 31.23 -3.64 -21.08
N ASN A 280 31.01 -4.57 -22.01
CA ASN A 280 31.50 -5.96 -21.96
C ASN A 280 31.09 -6.73 -20.69
N PRO A 281 29.78 -6.94 -20.45
CA PRO A 281 29.30 -7.67 -19.28
C PRO A 281 29.74 -9.14 -19.27
N ASN A 282 29.88 -9.70 -18.06
CA ASN A 282 30.14 -11.12 -17.87
C ASN A 282 28.93 -11.95 -18.37
N LEU A 283 29.20 -12.94 -19.22
CA LEU A 283 28.16 -13.82 -19.79
C LEU A 283 27.93 -15.10 -18.98
N ASN A 284 28.78 -15.40 -18.00
CA ASN A 284 28.58 -16.54 -17.10
C ASN A 284 27.42 -16.28 -16.14
N LEU A 285 26.83 -17.36 -15.63
CA LEU A 285 25.90 -17.29 -14.51
C LEU A 285 26.60 -16.73 -13.26
N ILE A 286 26.23 -15.52 -12.86
CA ILE A 286 26.78 -14.84 -11.69
C ILE A 286 25.67 -14.23 -10.83
N VAL A 287 25.96 -14.06 -9.54
CA VAL A 287 25.14 -13.28 -8.61
C VAL A 287 25.86 -11.97 -8.30
N ILE A 288 25.16 -10.86 -8.46
CA ILE A 288 25.65 -9.50 -8.24
C ILE A 288 24.69 -8.70 -7.35
N ASP A 289 25.25 -7.68 -6.72
CA ASP A 289 24.48 -6.65 -6.04
C ASP A 289 24.28 -5.47 -7.00
N SER A 290 23.19 -5.52 -7.76
CA SER A 290 22.94 -4.55 -8.84
C SER A 290 22.62 -3.15 -8.30
N ALA A 291 22.16 -3.05 -7.04
CA ALA A 291 21.98 -1.79 -6.34
C ALA A 291 23.31 -1.15 -5.95
N ASN A 292 24.18 -1.87 -5.21
CA ASN A 292 25.47 -1.33 -4.79
C ASN A 292 26.42 -1.07 -5.97
N GLN A 293 26.27 -1.81 -7.06
CA GLN A 293 27.00 -1.57 -8.31
C GLN A 293 26.40 -0.45 -9.16
N LYS A 294 25.33 0.23 -8.71
CA LYS A 294 24.65 1.34 -9.40
C LYS A 294 24.17 0.97 -10.82
N MET A 295 23.74 -0.28 -10.99
CA MET A 295 23.24 -0.78 -12.28
C MET A 295 21.74 -0.54 -12.43
N VAL A 296 21.00 -0.43 -11.33
CA VAL A 296 19.56 -0.12 -11.33
C VAL A 296 19.33 1.24 -12.00
N GLN A 297 18.51 1.25 -13.05
CA GLN A 297 18.12 2.45 -13.78
C GLN A 297 17.04 3.23 -13.02
N PRO A 298 16.95 4.56 -13.24
CA PRO A 298 15.83 5.34 -12.74
C PRO A 298 14.48 4.81 -13.25
N TRP A 299 13.46 4.91 -12.41
CA TRP A 299 12.10 4.48 -12.74
C TRP A 299 11.44 5.36 -13.80
N GLY A 300 10.82 4.74 -14.79
CA GLY A 300 9.86 5.38 -15.69
C GLY A 300 8.49 5.47 -15.01
N VAL A 301 8.06 6.67 -14.62
CA VAL A 301 6.80 6.85 -13.89
C VAL A 301 5.65 7.13 -14.85
N LYS A 302 4.64 6.25 -14.88
CA LYS A 302 3.38 6.46 -15.60
C LYS A 302 2.39 7.28 -14.77
N PRO A 303 1.57 8.12 -15.40
CA PRO A 303 0.47 8.78 -14.69
C PRO A 303 -0.53 7.76 -14.14
N PHE A 304 -1.17 8.09 -13.02
CA PHE A 304 -2.26 7.30 -12.46
C PHE A 304 -3.50 7.35 -13.37
N SER A 305 -4.23 6.23 -13.45
CA SER A 305 -5.50 6.11 -14.19
C SER A 305 -6.39 5.05 -13.54
N LEU A 306 -7.71 5.17 -13.77
CA LEU A 306 -8.76 4.27 -13.24
C LEU A 306 -8.91 2.98 -14.07
#